data_AF-A0A0T5VS42-F1
#
_entry.id   AF-A0A0T5VS42-F1
#
_cell.length_a   1.000
_cell.length_b   1.000
_cell.length_c   1.000
_cell.angle_alpha   90.00
_cell.angle_beta   90.00
_cell.angle_gamma   90.00
#
_symmetry.space_group_name_H-M   'P 1'
#
loop_
_entity.id
_entity.type
_entity.pdbx_description
1 polymer ?
#
loop_
_entity_poly.entity_id
_entity_poly.type
_entity_poly.pdbx_seq_one_letter_code
_entity_poly.pdbx_strand_id
1 'polypeptide(L)'
;MNTKLTLTIDKSVIKQAKAYAEQQGRSLSAVVENYLKAVIKKEEIVKDDDELSPIIKSLMLRPKVELPDDYDYKKELEKVRDEKYQKYLNNNER
;
A
#
# COMPACT_ATOMS: atom_id res chain seq x y z
N MET A 1 -18.04 -1.56 19.01
CA MET A 1 -18.17 -1.51 20.48
C MET A 1 -16.83 -1.10 21.05
N ASN A 2 -16.78 -0.16 22.00
CA ASN A 2 -15.53 0.28 22.62
C ASN A 2 -15.37 -0.41 23.99
N THR A 3 -14.29 -1.14 24.17
CA THR A 3 -13.95 -1.85 25.41
C THR A 3 -12.77 -1.18 26.11
N LYS A 4 -12.79 -1.12 27.44
CA LYS A 4 -11.66 -0.59 28.22
C LYS A 4 -10.61 -1.68 28.41
N LEU A 5 -9.36 -1.36 28.06
CA LEU A 5 -8.19 -2.20 28.32
C LEU A 5 -7.31 -1.53 29.38
N THR A 6 -7.00 -2.25 30.45
CA THR A 6 -6.11 -1.78 31.52
C THR A 6 -4.77 -2.50 31.41
N LEU A 7 -3.67 -1.75 31.31
CA LEU A 7 -2.31 -2.29 31.18
C LEU A 7 -1.46 -1.83 32.36
N THR A 8 -0.66 -2.74 32.91
CA THR A 8 0.37 -2.40 33.90
C THR A 8 1.65 -2.02 33.18
N ILE A 9 2.08 -0.77 33.33
CA ILE A 9 3.25 -0.20 32.66
C ILE A 9 4.01 0.66 33.65
N ASP A 10 5.34 0.74 33.51
CA ASP A 10 6.18 1.59 34.33
C ASP A 10 5.77 3.07 34.27
N LYS A 11 5.78 3.71 35.44
CA LYS A 11 5.37 5.11 35.60
C LYS A 11 6.22 6.08 34.78
N SER A 12 7.51 5.79 34.61
CA SER A 12 8.44 6.58 33.78
C SER A 12 8.04 6.55 32.31
N VAL A 13 7.66 5.37 31.80
CA VAL A 13 7.20 5.15 30.43
C VAL A 13 5.87 5.86 30.19
N ILE A 14 4.92 5.79 31.13
CA ILE A 14 3.64 6.51 31.03
C ILE A 14 3.86 8.01 30.88
N LYS A 15 4.81 8.60 31.62
CA LYS A 15 5.12 10.03 31.53
C LYS A 15 5.66 10.41 30.16
N GLN A 16 6.60 9.64 29.63
CA GLN A 16 7.18 9.88 28.31
C GLN A 16 6.15 9.69 27.19
N ALA A 17 5.32 8.65 27.28
CA ALA A 17 4.29 8.36 26.30
C ALA A 17 3.20 9.44 26.24
N LYS A 18 2.81 10.01 27.40
CA LYS A 18 1.89 11.15 27.45
C LYS A 18 2.48 12.40 26.80
N ALA A 19 3.74 12.73 27.12
CA ALA A 19 4.43 13.87 26.50
C ALA A 19 4.54 13.72 24.98
N TYR A 20 4.86 12.51 24.51
CA TYR A 20 4.88 12.20 23.08
C TYR A 20 3.50 12.39 22.43
N ALA A 21 2.44 11.87 23.06
CA ALA A 21 1.08 11.98 22.52
C ALA A 21 0.63 13.45 22.43
N GLU A 22 0.91 14.26 23.47
CA GLU A 22 0.64 15.70 23.48
C GLU A 22 1.40 16.45 22.39
N GLN A 23 2.69 16.15 22.21
CA GLN A 23 3.50 16.74 21.13
C GLN A 23 2.94 16.43 19.74
N GLN A 24 2.34 15.25 19.56
CA GLN A 24 1.70 14.83 18.32
C GLN A 24 0.24 15.30 18.18
N GLY A 25 -0.29 16.04 19.17
CA GLY A 25 -1.68 16.51 19.20
C GLY A 25 -2.72 15.38 19.28
N ARG A 26 -2.36 14.24 19.91
CA ARG A 26 -3.22 13.04 20.00
C ARG A 26 -3.34 12.56 21.44
N SER A 27 -4.39 11.81 21.73
CA SER A 27 -4.50 11.12 23.02
C SER A 27 -3.60 9.89 23.07
N LEU A 28 -3.12 9.54 24.27
CA LEU A 28 -2.31 8.33 24.46
C LEU A 28 -3.07 7.07 24.02
N SER A 29 -4.38 7.00 24.31
CA SER A 29 -5.24 5.89 23.86
C SER A 29 -5.28 5.77 22.34
N ALA A 30 -5.34 6.89 21.61
CA ALA A 30 -5.32 6.87 20.15
C ALA A 30 -3.97 6.41 19.59
N VAL A 31 -2.85 6.76 20.25
CA VAL A 31 -1.51 6.28 19.85
C VAL A 31 -1.43 4.76 20.03
N VAL A 32 -1.86 4.24 21.18
CA VAL A 32 -1.81 2.80 21.48
C VAL A 32 -2.76 2.01 20.57
N GLU A 33 -3.98 2.50 20.35
CA GLU A 33 -4.95 1.85 19.45
C GLU A 33 -4.41 1.76 18.02
N ASN A 34 -3.82 2.85 17.50
CA ASN A 34 -3.23 2.84 16.17
C ASN A 34 -2.04 1.88 16.07
N TYR A 35 -1.20 1.80 17.11
CA TYR A 35 -0.11 0.84 17.16
C TYR A 35 -0.62 -0.60 17.13
N LEU A 36 -1.61 -0.95 17.97
CA LEU A 36 -2.20 -2.28 17.99
C LEU A 36 -2.83 -2.64 16.64
N LYS A 37 -3.54 -1.71 15.99
CA LYS A 37 -4.06 -1.90 14.62
C LYS A 37 -2.95 -2.18 13.62
N ALA A 38 -1.85 -1.44 13.68
CA ALA A 38 -0.72 -1.63 12.78
C ALA A 38 -0.05 -3.00 12.98
N VAL A 39 0.10 -3.45 14.23
CA VAL A 39 0.68 -4.77 14.55
C VAL A 39 -0.23 -5.90 14.06
N ILE A 40 -1.54 -5.82 14.34
CA ILE A 40 -2.51 -6.84 13.90
C ILE A 40 -2.58 -6.90 12.37
N LYS A 41 -2.65 -5.74 11.70
CA LYS A 41 -2.67 -5.69 10.24
C LYS A 41 -1.40 -6.26 9.62
N LYS A 42 -0.23 -6.05 10.24
CA LYS A 42 1.02 -6.67 9.79
C LYS A 42 0.98 -8.19 9.95
N GLU A 43 0.44 -8.71 11.04
CA GLU A 43 0.24 -10.15 11.22
C GLU A 43 -0.80 -10.74 10.28
N GLU A 44 -1.88 -10.01 9.96
CA GLU A 44 -2.86 -10.43 8.95
C GLU A 44 -2.21 -10.49 7.57
N ILE A 45 -1.43 -9.48 7.17
CA ILE A 45 -0.69 -9.51 5.88
C ILE A 45 0.25 -10.73 5.81
N VAL A 46 0.93 -11.07 6.91
CA VAL A 46 1.84 -12.24 6.96
C VAL A 46 1.07 -13.57 7.00
N LYS A 47 -0.18 -13.60 7.47
CA LYS A 47 -1.05 -14.79 7.48
C LYS A 47 -1.82 -14.98 6.17
N ASP A 48 -2.12 -13.90 5.46
CA ASP A 48 -2.75 -13.87 4.13
C ASP A 48 -1.74 -13.85 2.97
N ASP A 49 -0.43 -13.91 3.26
CA ASP A 49 0.63 -13.94 2.22
C ASP A 49 0.56 -15.19 1.32
N ASP A 50 -0.29 -16.18 1.64
CA ASP A 50 -0.61 -17.32 0.76
C ASP A 50 -1.72 -16.99 -0.27
N GLU A 51 -2.45 -15.88 -0.12
CA GLU A 51 -3.41 -15.40 -1.11
C GLU A 51 -3.00 -14.06 -1.69
N LEU A 52 -1.98 -14.10 -2.56
CA LEU A 52 -1.81 -13.09 -3.61
C LEU A 52 -3.20 -12.70 -4.16
N SER A 53 -3.51 -11.40 -4.15
CA SER A 53 -4.77 -10.87 -4.69
C SER A 53 -5.10 -11.55 -6.03
N PRO A 54 -6.37 -11.92 -6.32
CA PRO A 54 -6.75 -12.57 -7.57
C PRO A 54 -6.21 -11.85 -8.82
N ILE A 55 -6.09 -10.52 -8.74
CA ILE A 55 -5.50 -9.68 -9.78
C ILE A 55 -4.01 -9.99 -9.97
N ILE A 56 -3.24 -10.09 -8.89
CA ILE A 56 -1.80 -10.37 -8.92
C ILE A 56 -1.56 -11.80 -9.42
N LYS A 57 -2.36 -12.79 -8.96
CA LYS A 57 -2.35 -14.16 -9.51
C LYS A 57 -2.60 -14.15 -11.02
N SER A 58 -3.59 -13.40 -11.51
CA SER A 58 -3.88 -13.32 -12.94
C SER A 58 -2.76 -12.67 -13.77
N LEU A 59 -1.99 -11.75 -13.20
CA LEU A 59 -0.86 -11.11 -13.87
C LEU A 59 0.35 -12.06 -13.95
N MET A 60 0.62 -12.81 -12.89
CA MET A 60 1.71 -13.79 -12.83
C MET A 60 1.43 -15.04 -13.68
N LEU A 61 0.16 -15.41 -13.86
CA LEU A 61 -0.26 -16.52 -14.73
C LEU A 61 -0.18 -16.16 -16.22
N ARG A 62 0.14 -14.92 -16.59
CA ARG A 62 0.38 -14.60 -18.00
C ARG A 62 1.68 -15.24 -18.46
N PRO A 63 1.70 -15.82 -19.68
CA PRO A 63 2.93 -16.37 -20.24
C PRO A 63 4.00 -15.29 -20.20
N LYS A 64 5.20 -15.68 -19.72
CA LYS A 64 6.36 -14.81 -19.69
C LYS A 64 6.55 -14.24 -21.10
N VAL A 65 6.44 -12.92 -21.22
CA VAL A 65 6.66 -12.24 -22.50
C VAL A 65 8.15 -12.34 -22.77
N GLU A 66 8.54 -13.25 -23.64
CA GLU A 66 9.90 -13.31 -24.17
C GLU A 66 10.07 -12.14 -25.13
N LEU A 67 10.77 -11.11 -24.65
CA LEU A 67 11.14 -9.96 -25.46
C LEU A 67 12.39 -10.31 -26.28
N PRO A 68 12.49 -9.87 -27.54
CA PRO A 68 13.72 -9.98 -28.32
C PRO A 68 14.89 -9.29 -27.60
N ASP A 69 16.11 -9.79 -27.80
CA ASP A 69 17.31 -9.20 -27.18
C ASP A 69 17.55 -7.74 -27.60
N ASP A 70 17.04 -7.33 -28.77
CA ASP A 70 17.10 -5.97 -29.32
C ASP A 70 15.83 -5.14 -29.04
N TYR A 71 15.09 -5.46 -27.97
CA TYR A 71 13.87 -4.75 -27.64
C TYR A 71 14.16 -3.37 -26.99
N ASP A 72 14.00 -2.29 -27.76
CA ASP A 72 14.06 -0.92 -27.25
C ASP A 72 12.71 -0.49 -26.64
N TYR A 73 12.60 -0.69 -25.34
CA TYR A 73 11.44 -0.30 -24.54
C TYR A 73 11.04 1.19 -24.71
N LYS A 74 12.02 2.09 -24.82
CA LYS A 74 11.72 3.53 -24.90
C LYS A 74 11.08 3.89 -26.23
N LYS A 75 11.57 3.30 -27.30
CA LYS A 75 11.06 3.51 -28.66
C LYS A 75 9.64 2.98 -28.82
N GLU A 76 9.36 1.79 -28.28
CA GLU A 76 8.01 1.21 -28.30
C GLU A 76 7.02 2.02 -27.45
N LEU A 77 7.44 2.51 -26.27
CA LEU A 77 6.60 3.41 -25.46
C LEU A 77 6.22 4.69 -26.18
N GLU A 78 7.17 5.32 -26.87
CA GLU A 78 6.95 6.54 -27.63
C GLU A 78 5.94 6.30 -28.75
N LYS A 79 6.12 5.21 -29.50
CA LYS A 79 5.20 4.80 -30.56
C LYS A 79 3.77 4.59 -30.05
N VAL A 80 3.60 3.85 -28.95
CA VAL A 80 2.27 3.62 -28.35
C VAL A 80 1.63 4.93 -27.87
N ARG A 81 2.42 5.84 -27.29
CA ARG A 81 1.92 7.15 -26.85
C ARG A 81 1.42 7.97 -28.04
N ASP A 82 2.18 7.98 -29.13
CA ASP A 82 1.86 8.75 -30.32
C ASP A 82 0.64 8.15 -31.04
N GLU A 83 0.57 6.83 -31.19
CA GLU A 83 -0.61 6.12 -31.72
C GLU A 83 -1.88 6.43 -30.90
N LYS A 84 -1.75 6.43 -29.56
CA LYS A 84 -2.86 6.76 -28.66
C LYS A 84 -3.32 8.21 -28.89
N TYR A 85 -2.39 9.14 -29.05
CA TYR A 85 -2.69 10.55 -29.28
C TYR A 85 -3.37 10.77 -30.65
N GLN A 86 -2.86 10.14 -31.71
CA GLN A 86 -3.47 10.19 -33.04
C GLN A 86 -4.89 9.61 -33.04
N LYS A 87 -5.12 8.51 -32.32
CA LYS A 87 -6.47 7.95 -32.16
C LYS A 87 -7.44 8.92 -31.47
N TYR A 88 -6.98 9.65 -30.46
CA TYR A 88 -7.82 10.67 -29.81
C TYR A 88 -8.18 11.82 -30.75
N LEU A 89 -7.21 12.30 -31.54
CA LEU A 89 -7.45 13.35 -32.53
C LEU A 89 -8.47 12.90 -33.58
N ASN A 90 -8.25 11.72 -34.18
CA ASN A 90 -9.12 11.18 -35.24
C ASN A 90 -10.55 10.86 -34.76
N ASN A 91 -10.73 10.55 -33.47
CA ASN A 91 -12.05 10.30 -32.89
C ASN A 91 -12.80 11.60 -32.50
N ASN A 92 -12.12 12.73 -32.39
CA ASN A 92 -12.72 14.03 -32.09
C ASN A 92 -13.02 14.87 -33.35
N GLU A 93 -12.59 14.42 -34.53
CA GLU A 93 -12.89 15.05 -35.83
C GLU A 93 -14.12 14.43 -36.54
N ARG A 94 -14.92 13.63 -35.82
CA ARG A 94 -16.24 13.12 -36.24
C ARG A 94 -17.33 13.58 -35.29
#